data_AF-A0A1I5VJM4-F1
#
_entry.id   AF-A0A1I5VJM4-F1
#
_cell.length_a   1.000
_cell.length_b   1.000
_cell.length_c   1.000
_cell.angle_alpha   90.00
_cell.angle_beta   90.00
_cell.angle_gamma   90.00
#
_symmetry.space_group_name_H-M   'P 1'
#
loop_
_entity.id
_entity.type
_entity.pdbx_description
1 polymer ?
#
loop_
_entity_poly.entity_id
_entity_poly.type
_entity_poly.pdbx_seq_one_letter_code
_entity_poly.pdbx_strand_id
1 'polypeptide(L)'
;MNLLSGLEKFGLSADGTMNIFEDEKSTTKASAGAGNKDGKEAAPEPTEADFLLEKHVRCPMCEKVFAEKSVKNGRVKRLEPDRDLRPRHAYIDTLKYSVQSCPNCGYTGLARSISELTSVQRKLIQENICDKFKPSPVEEMDSYTYDYAIERYKLALFNSIAKKGKNSEKAYICLCMSWLLRGKAEELEKAENKDQAAIDAVRKEEAAYYDQAYDGFMKAVSTEQFPMVGMDQSTVDFLLASMSYRLGKLEIASKMISSIITSPAANSRMKDKARDLKEEIINAIKTGKIGK
;
A
#
# COMPACT_ATOMS: atom_id res chain seq x y z
N MET A 1 -4.21 39.46 -36.52
CA MET A 1 -4.37 38.35 -37.48
C MET A 1 -3.24 37.36 -37.25
N ASN A 2 -3.44 36.11 -36.84
CA ASN A 2 -4.62 35.44 -36.33
C ASN A 2 -4.20 34.76 -35.01
N LEU A 3 -4.89 35.10 -33.92
CA LEU A 3 -4.66 34.63 -32.53
C LEU A 3 -5.38 33.31 -32.26
N LEU A 4 -5.56 32.61 -33.36
CA LEU A 4 -6.32 31.44 -33.47
C LEU A 4 -5.61 30.68 -34.60
N SER A 5 -5.43 29.41 -34.41
CA SER A 5 -6.38 28.72 -33.56
C SER A 5 -5.89 27.34 -33.39
N GLY A 6 -5.00 27.19 -32.43
CA GLY A 6 -4.57 25.88 -31.98
C GLY A 6 -5.22 25.48 -30.66
N LEU A 7 -5.97 26.37 -29.99
CA LEU A 7 -6.67 26.09 -28.74
C LEU A 7 -8.06 25.47 -28.95
N GLU A 8 -8.52 25.31 -30.18
CA GLU A 8 -9.82 24.69 -30.53
C GLU A 8 -9.87 23.18 -30.27
N LYS A 9 -8.72 22.53 -30.06
CA LYS A 9 -8.65 21.15 -29.52
C LYS A 9 -9.07 21.04 -28.05
N PHE A 10 -9.25 22.18 -27.36
CA PHE A 10 -9.94 22.27 -26.06
C PHE A 10 -11.43 22.60 -26.20
N GLY A 11 -11.98 22.64 -27.42
CA GLY A 11 -13.43 22.65 -27.66
C GLY A 11 -14.19 23.82 -27.05
N LEU A 12 -13.58 24.99 -26.89
CA LEU A 12 -14.25 26.17 -26.37
C LEU A 12 -14.21 27.31 -27.39
N SER A 13 -15.37 27.68 -27.91
CA SER A 13 -15.65 29.05 -28.34
C SER A 13 -17.12 29.43 -28.07
N ALA A 14 -17.24 30.41 -27.17
CA ALA A 14 -18.23 31.48 -27.05
C ALA A 14 -19.71 31.16 -26.82
N ASP A 15 -20.16 31.66 -25.67
CA ASP A 15 -21.41 32.39 -25.45
C ASP A 15 -22.73 31.62 -25.54
N GLY A 16 -23.25 31.26 -24.37
CA GLY A 16 -24.64 30.84 -24.22
C GLY A 16 -24.88 30.19 -22.86
N THR A 17 -25.53 30.93 -21.97
CA THR A 17 -26.11 30.45 -20.71
C THR A 17 -26.85 29.11 -20.87
N MET A 18 -26.66 28.15 -19.96
CA MET A 18 -27.77 27.38 -19.36
C MET A 18 -27.30 26.45 -18.23
N ASN A 19 -28.04 26.50 -17.11
CA ASN A 19 -27.91 25.68 -15.91
C ASN A 19 -28.00 24.17 -16.21
N ILE A 20 -27.13 23.37 -15.60
CA ILE A 20 -27.19 21.90 -15.60
C ILE A 20 -27.55 21.43 -14.19
N PHE A 21 -28.81 21.58 -13.82
CA PHE A 21 -29.49 20.71 -12.87
C PHE A 21 -30.89 20.49 -13.43
N GLU A 22 -31.18 19.25 -13.86
CA GLU A 22 -32.46 18.57 -13.61
C GLU A 22 -32.41 17.15 -14.19
N ASP A 23 -32.31 16.21 -13.26
CA ASP A 23 -33.03 14.95 -13.08
C ASP A 23 -33.75 14.21 -14.24
N GLU A 24 -33.51 12.89 -14.16
CA GLU A 24 -34.47 11.77 -14.27
C GLU A 24 -34.75 11.03 -15.61
N LYS A 25 -34.44 9.72 -15.51
CA LYS A 25 -35.26 8.52 -15.83
C LYS A 25 -35.21 7.87 -17.23
N SER A 26 -34.96 6.54 -17.12
CA SER A 26 -35.57 5.42 -17.88
C SER A 26 -35.09 5.24 -19.34
N THR A 27 -34.95 4.06 -19.96
CA THR A 27 -35.36 2.67 -19.68
C THR A 27 -34.67 1.71 -20.68
N THR A 28 -34.35 0.49 -20.22
CA THR A 28 -34.36 -0.83 -20.91
C THR A 28 -33.77 -1.13 -22.32
N LYS A 29 -32.83 -2.10 -22.28
CA LYS A 29 -32.70 -3.41 -23.02
C LYS A 29 -32.39 -3.50 -24.54
N ALA A 30 -31.30 -4.26 -24.79
CA ALA A 30 -31.02 -5.29 -25.83
C ALA A 30 -30.98 -4.82 -27.31
N SER A 31 -30.11 -5.26 -28.22
CA SER A 31 -29.38 -6.53 -28.40
C SER A 31 -28.32 -6.39 -29.52
N ALA A 32 -27.32 -7.30 -29.49
CA ALA A 32 -26.61 -7.96 -30.60
C ALA A 32 -25.91 -7.17 -31.72
N GLY A 33 -24.69 -7.63 -32.06
CA GLY A 33 -24.25 -7.69 -33.47
C GLY A 33 -22.84 -7.19 -33.77
N ALA A 34 -21.93 -8.16 -33.94
CA ALA A 34 -20.57 -8.12 -34.49
C ALA A 34 -20.17 -6.98 -35.45
N GLY A 35 -18.91 -6.53 -35.30
CA GLY A 35 -18.20 -5.76 -36.31
C GLY A 35 -16.74 -5.55 -35.91
N ASN A 36 -15.88 -6.49 -36.31
CA ASN A 36 -14.43 -6.40 -36.20
C ASN A 36 -13.89 -5.21 -37.02
N LYS A 37 -13.08 -4.33 -36.42
CA LYS A 37 -12.04 -3.57 -37.15
C LYS A 37 -10.84 -3.31 -36.23
N ASP A 38 -9.78 -4.03 -36.57
CA ASP A 38 -8.40 -3.82 -36.19
C ASP A 38 -7.95 -2.37 -36.45
N GLY A 39 -7.05 -1.89 -35.58
CA GLY A 39 -6.35 -0.62 -35.73
C GLY A 39 -6.45 0.27 -34.50
N LYS A 40 -6.03 -0.20 -33.32
CA LYS A 40 -5.73 0.70 -32.20
C LYS A 40 -4.24 0.99 -32.20
N GLU A 41 -3.88 2.18 -32.67
CA GLU A 41 -2.71 2.88 -32.13
C GLU A 41 -2.78 2.79 -30.61
N ALA A 42 -1.69 2.33 -29.99
CA ALA A 42 -1.62 2.13 -28.55
C ALA A 42 -1.91 3.48 -27.88
N ALA A 43 -3.02 3.56 -27.16
CA ALA A 43 -3.29 4.67 -26.26
C ALA A 43 -2.08 4.82 -25.31
N PRO A 44 -1.65 6.04 -24.98
CA PRO A 44 -0.55 6.24 -24.05
C PRO A 44 -0.82 5.46 -22.76
N GLU A 45 0.20 4.75 -22.26
CA GLU A 45 0.06 3.99 -21.02
C GLU A 45 -0.40 4.94 -19.90
N PRO A 46 -1.40 4.53 -19.10
CA PRO A 46 -1.94 5.40 -18.06
C PRO A 46 -0.88 5.69 -17.01
N THR A 47 -0.83 6.93 -16.55
CA THR A 47 0.14 7.40 -15.57
C THR A 47 -0.35 7.14 -14.14
N GLU A 48 0.57 7.15 -13.17
CA GLU A 48 0.22 6.97 -11.76
C GLU A 48 -0.82 8.00 -11.27
N ALA A 49 -0.73 9.25 -11.74
CA ALA A 49 -1.63 10.35 -11.37
C ALA A 49 -3.09 10.11 -11.80
N ASP A 50 -3.33 9.39 -12.89
CA ASP A 50 -4.68 9.09 -13.40
C ASP A 50 -5.53 8.29 -12.39
N PHE A 51 -4.84 7.53 -11.54
CA PHE A 51 -5.42 6.68 -10.49
C PHE A 51 -5.57 7.39 -9.14
N LEU A 52 -5.22 8.67 -9.05
CA LEU A 52 -5.27 9.44 -7.80
C LEU A 52 -6.41 10.44 -7.78
N LEU A 53 -6.92 10.71 -6.58
CA LEU A 53 -7.88 11.77 -6.30
C LEU A 53 -7.39 12.56 -5.09
N GLU A 54 -7.78 13.82 -5.02
CA GLU A 54 -7.60 14.62 -3.82
C GLU A 54 -8.71 14.30 -2.82
N LYS A 55 -8.30 13.95 -1.60
CA LYS A 55 -9.19 13.62 -0.48
C LYS A 55 -8.95 14.61 0.64
N HIS A 56 -10.03 15.21 1.12
CA HIS A 56 -10.01 16.06 2.30
C HIS A 56 -10.16 15.21 3.56
N VAL A 57 -9.20 15.35 4.49
CA VAL A 57 -9.15 14.58 5.73
C VAL A 57 -9.15 15.53 6.91
N ARG A 58 -10.06 15.28 7.87
CA ARG A 58 -10.09 15.99 9.15
C ARG A 58 -9.17 15.27 10.14
N CYS A 59 -8.16 15.97 10.65
CA CYS A 59 -7.25 15.41 11.64
C CYS A 59 -7.96 15.14 12.98
N PRO A 60 -7.86 13.95 13.60
CA PRO A 60 -8.49 13.68 14.89
C PRO A 60 -7.75 14.29 16.10
N MET A 61 -6.54 14.83 15.88
CA MET A 61 -5.74 15.49 16.93
C MET A 61 -5.96 17.01 16.97
N CYS A 62 -5.85 17.68 15.81
CA CYS A 62 -5.93 19.15 15.73
C CYS A 62 -7.18 19.66 14.99
N GLU A 63 -8.06 18.77 14.52
CA GLU A 63 -9.34 19.06 13.84
C GLU A 63 -9.26 19.86 12.52
N LYS A 64 -8.06 20.32 12.14
CA LYS A 64 -7.80 20.95 10.86
C LYS A 64 -8.04 19.96 9.72
N VAL A 65 -8.63 20.47 8.64
CA VAL A 65 -8.82 19.74 7.39
C VAL A 65 -7.62 19.99 6.50
N PHE A 66 -7.11 18.95 5.87
CA PHE A 66 -6.04 19.03 4.89
C PHE A 66 -6.34 18.11 3.71
N ALA A 67 -5.83 18.49 2.54
CA ALA A 67 -5.89 17.68 1.34
C ALA A 67 -4.73 16.68 1.31
N GLU A 68 -5.01 15.48 0.82
CA GLU A 68 -3.99 14.49 0.50
C GLU A 68 -4.42 13.65 -0.70
N LYS A 69 -3.46 13.04 -1.39
CA LYS A 69 -3.78 12.11 -2.47
C LYS A 69 -4.21 10.77 -1.93
N SER A 70 -5.27 10.25 -2.53
CA SER A 70 -5.83 8.94 -2.26
C SER A 70 -6.02 8.18 -3.57
N VAL A 71 -5.96 6.85 -3.49
CA VAL A 71 -6.18 5.97 -4.64
C VAL A 71 -7.67 5.92 -4.99
N LYS A 72 -7.99 6.03 -6.29
CA LYS A 72 -9.31 5.76 -6.87
C LYS A 72 -9.53 4.25 -6.94
N ASN A 73 -9.90 3.61 -5.83
CA ASN A 73 -10.03 2.14 -5.73
C ASN A 73 -10.84 1.48 -6.86
N GLY A 74 -11.89 2.14 -7.39
CA GLY A 74 -12.70 1.61 -8.48
C GLY A 74 -12.02 1.56 -9.86
N ARG A 75 -10.87 2.23 -10.04
CA ARG A 75 -10.12 2.24 -11.30
C ARG A 75 -8.86 1.39 -11.28
N VAL A 76 -8.41 0.94 -10.11
CA VAL A 76 -7.16 0.21 -9.99
C VAL A 76 -7.37 -1.27 -10.29
N LYS A 77 -6.60 -1.80 -11.24
CA LYS A 77 -6.58 -3.23 -11.55
C LYS A 77 -5.61 -3.96 -10.61
N ARG A 78 -6.15 -4.83 -9.75
CA ARG A 78 -5.36 -5.71 -8.88
C ARG A 78 -4.64 -6.78 -9.69
N LEU A 79 -3.36 -6.98 -9.39
CA LEU A 79 -2.53 -8.08 -9.88
C LEU A 79 -2.35 -9.13 -8.78
N GLU A 80 -1.77 -10.29 -9.09
CA GLU A 80 -1.45 -11.27 -8.05
C GLU A 80 -0.42 -10.65 -7.08
N PRO A 81 -0.68 -10.68 -5.75
CA PRO A 81 0.27 -10.18 -4.78
C PRO A 81 1.57 -10.99 -4.80
N ASP A 82 2.66 -10.38 -4.34
CA ASP A 82 3.89 -11.12 -4.07
C ASP A 82 3.62 -12.22 -3.02
N ARG A 83 4.52 -13.20 -2.91
CA ARG A 83 4.38 -14.32 -1.98
C ARG A 83 4.17 -13.88 -0.53
N ASP A 84 4.87 -12.83 -0.11
CA ASP A 84 4.74 -12.24 1.21
C ASP A 84 3.52 -11.30 1.32
N LEU A 85 2.53 -11.42 0.43
CA LEU A 85 1.28 -10.67 0.40
C LEU A 85 1.41 -9.18 0.07
N ARG A 86 2.56 -8.73 -0.47
CA ARG A 86 2.68 -7.36 -1.00
C ARG A 86 1.59 -7.12 -2.05
N PRO A 87 0.73 -6.10 -1.89
CA PRO A 87 -0.29 -5.80 -2.88
C PRO A 87 0.36 -5.31 -4.19
N ARG A 88 -0.05 -5.90 -5.32
CA ARG A 88 0.36 -5.48 -6.66
C ARG A 88 -0.83 -4.93 -7.42
N HIS A 89 -0.62 -3.82 -8.11
CA HIS A 89 -1.62 -3.19 -8.96
C HIS A 89 -0.97 -2.75 -10.27
N ALA A 90 -1.75 -2.72 -11.34
CA ALA A 90 -1.28 -2.20 -12.62
C ALA A 90 -1.13 -0.68 -12.53
N TYR A 91 -0.02 -0.14 -13.05
CA TYR A 91 0.25 1.29 -13.24
C TYR A 91 0.40 2.17 -11.98
N ILE A 92 0.17 1.64 -10.78
CA ILE A 92 0.30 2.39 -9.52
C ILE A 92 0.81 1.49 -8.38
N ASP A 93 1.75 1.99 -7.57
CA ASP A 93 2.03 1.39 -6.26
C ASP A 93 1.15 2.06 -5.19
N THR A 94 0.07 1.38 -4.83
CA THR A 94 -0.91 1.86 -3.84
C THR A 94 -0.31 2.01 -2.44
N LEU A 95 0.83 1.37 -2.14
CA LEU A 95 1.48 1.50 -0.84
C LEU A 95 1.95 2.94 -0.59
N LYS A 96 2.32 3.68 -1.64
CA LYS A 96 2.74 5.09 -1.53
C LYS A 96 1.67 5.97 -0.86
N TYR A 97 0.40 5.60 -0.99
CA TYR A 97 -0.76 6.41 -0.58
C TYR A 97 -1.51 5.85 0.64
N SER A 98 -0.95 4.85 1.34
CA SER A 98 -1.65 4.18 2.44
C SER A 98 -1.46 4.82 3.82
N VAL A 99 -0.65 5.89 3.91
CA VAL A 99 -0.42 6.67 5.13
C VAL A 99 -1.11 8.02 5.02
N GLN A 100 -1.81 8.43 6.07
CA GLN A 100 -2.33 9.78 6.23
C GLN A 100 -1.47 10.53 7.23
N SER A 101 -0.97 11.71 6.83
CA SER A 101 -0.02 12.51 7.61
C SER A 101 -0.53 13.93 7.74
N CYS A 102 -0.79 14.39 8.97
CA CYS A 102 -1.28 15.74 9.18
C CYS A 102 -0.13 16.76 9.12
N PRO A 103 -0.13 17.71 8.16
CA PRO A 103 0.96 18.69 8.02
C PRO A 103 0.95 19.75 9.13
N ASN A 104 -0.11 19.80 9.93
CA ASN A 104 -0.29 20.81 10.98
C ASN A 104 0.21 20.37 12.35
N CYS A 105 0.15 19.08 12.66
CA CYS A 105 0.46 18.57 14.01
C CYS A 105 1.27 17.28 14.01
N GLY A 106 1.67 16.76 12.85
CA GLY A 106 2.52 15.57 12.73
C GLY A 106 1.85 14.25 13.06
N TYR A 107 0.58 14.27 13.48
CA TYR A 107 -0.16 13.03 13.71
C TYR A 107 -0.32 12.27 12.39
N THR A 108 0.23 11.07 12.38
CA THR A 108 0.41 10.27 11.18
C THR A 108 0.12 8.82 11.49
N GLY A 109 -0.58 8.14 10.58
CA GLY A 109 -0.91 6.73 10.73
C GLY A 109 -1.35 6.11 9.41
N LEU A 110 -1.51 4.79 9.42
CA LEU A 110 -2.11 4.10 8.28
C LEU A 110 -3.57 4.55 8.13
N ALA A 111 -4.02 4.77 6.90
CA ALA A 111 -5.36 5.28 6.60
C ALA A 111 -6.49 4.44 7.22
N ARG A 112 -6.25 3.15 7.42
CA ARG A 112 -7.18 2.20 8.03
C ARG A 112 -7.29 2.28 9.56
N SER A 113 -6.36 2.96 10.23
CA SER A 113 -6.22 2.94 11.70
C SER A 113 -6.09 4.33 12.33
N ILE A 114 -6.06 5.40 11.53
CA ILE A 114 -5.75 6.74 12.03
C ILE A 114 -6.86 7.35 12.90
N SER A 115 -8.11 6.90 12.77
CA SER A 115 -9.29 7.48 13.43
C SER A 115 -9.58 6.90 14.83
N GLU A 116 -8.96 5.79 15.21
CA GLU A 116 -9.24 5.10 16.48
C GLU A 116 -8.20 5.48 17.53
N LEU A 117 -8.48 6.52 18.33
CA LEU A 117 -7.61 6.93 19.44
C LEU A 117 -8.37 6.98 20.77
N THR A 118 -7.84 6.32 21.78
CA THR A 118 -8.30 6.50 23.16
C THR A 118 -7.83 7.85 23.72
N SER A 119 -8.44 8.31 24.82
CA SER A 119 -8.01 9.53 25.52
C SER A 119 -6.54 9.46 25.96
N VAL A 120 -6.09 8.28 26.42
CA VAL A 120 -4.69 8.03 26.80
C VAL A 120 -3.75 8.14 25.60
N GLN A 121 -4.11 7.52 24.47
CA GLN A 121 -3.31 7.59 23.25
C GLN A 121 -3.25 9.02 22.72
N ARG A 122 -4.37 9.75 22.73
CA ARG A 122 -4.42 11.17 22.34
C ARG A 122 -3.44 11.99 23.17
N LYS A 123 -3.44 11.83 24.50
CA LYS A 123 -2.49 12.53 25.38
C LYS A 123 -1.04 12.21 25.03
N LEU A 124 -0.71 10.93 24.84
CA LEU A 124 0.64 10.51 24.45
C LEU A 124 1.09 11.10 23.11
N ILE A 125 0.20 11.14 22.12
CA ILE A 125 0.50 11.73 20.81
C ILE A 125 0.68 13.25 20.94
N GLN A 126 -0.15 13.92 21.73
CA GLN A 126 -0.02 15.35 21.96
C GLN A 126 1.38 15.70 22.50
N GLU A 127 1.75 15.06 23.62
CA GLU A 127 3.00 15.35 24.35
C GLU A 127 4.27 14.95 23.57
N ASN A 128 4.21 13.85 22.82
CA ASN A 128 5.40 13.28 22.17
C ASN A 128 5.52 13.67 20.69
N ILE A 129 4.43 14.04 20.03
CA ILE A 129 4.38 14.36 18.60
C ILE A 129 3.95 15.80 18.40
N CYS A 130 2.69 16.13 18.73
CA CYS A 130 2.10 17.39 18.29
C CYS A 130 2.79 18.62 18.87
N ASP A 131 3.15 18.61 20.16
CA ASP A 131 3.81 19.73 20.83
C ASP A 131 5.24 19.99 20.31
N LYS A 132 5.84 18.98 19.68
CA LYS A 132 7.22 19.02 19.16
C LYS A 132 7.27 19.14 17.63
N PHE A 133 6.13 18.99 16.96
CA PHE A 133 6.06 18.97 15.51
C PHE A 133 6.14 20.40 14.96
N LYS A 134 7.01 20.59 13.97
CA LYS A 134 7.07 21.84 13.20
C LYS A 134 6.23 21.66 11.94
N PRO A 135 5.15 22.45 11.76
CA PRO A 135 4.37 22.40 10.54
C PRO A 135 5.25 22.60 9.31
N SER A 136 5.00 21.79 8.28
CA SER A 136 5.65 21.90 6.98
C SER A 136 4.59 22.15 5.92
N PRO A 137 4.86 22.97 4.89
CA PRO A 137 3.98 23.04 3.75
C PRO A 137 3.80 21.66 3.13
N VAL A 138 2.60 21.39 2.62
CA VAL A 138 2.34 20.19 1.82
C VAL A 138 2.97 20.44 0.46
N GLU A 139 3.90 19.57 0.07
CA GLU A 139 4.46 19.61 -1.28
C GLU A 139 3.38 19.32 -2.32
N GLU A 140 3.19 20.24 -3.26
CA GLU A 140 2.38 19.99 -4.45
C GLU A 140 3.16 19.08 -5.40
N MET A 141 2.59 17.93 -5.69
CA MET A 141 3.14 16.93 -6.59
C MET A 141 1.98 16.28 -7.33
N ASP A 142 2.20 15.61 -8.46
CA ASP A 142 1.14 14.87 -9.18
C ASP A 142 0.98 13.43 -8.67
N SER A 143 2.09 12.77 -8.37
CA SER A 143 2.16 11.47 -7.66
C SER A 143 3.17 11.54 -6.52
N TYR A 144 3.13 10.60 -5.58
CA TYR A 144 4.13 10.52 -4.51
C TYR A 144 5.37 9.77 -4.99
N THR A 145 6.55 10.31 -4.67
CA THR A 145 7.81 9.58 -4.83
C THR A 145 7.92 8.49 -3.75
N TYR A 146 8.78 7.50 -3.97
CA TYR A 146 9.05 6.50 -2.93
C TYR A 146 9.64 7.14 -1.67
N ASP A 147 10.52 8.13 -1.80
CA ASP A 147 11.14 8.80 -0.66
C ASP A 147 10.12 9.56 0.19
N TYR A 148 9.22 10.31 -0.46
CA TYR A 148 8.14 11.00 0.22
C TYR A 148 7.21 10.02 0.96
N ALA A 149 6.87 8.88 0.33
CA ALA A 149 6.10 7.84 0.99
C ALA A 149 6.85 7.26 2.20
N ILE A 150 8.13 6.91 2.04
CA ILE A 150 8.99 6.33 3.08
C ILE A 150 9.06 7.25 4.31
N GLU A 151 9.21 8.57 4.12
CA GLU A 151 9.20 9.54 5.23
C GLU A 151 7.88 9.54 6.01
N ARG A 152 6.74 9.50 5.30
CA ARG A 152 5.42 9.41 5.92
C ARG A 152 5.27 8.12 6.73
N TYR A 153 5.75 6.99 6.23
CA TYR A 153 5.73 5.73 6.99
C TYR A 153 6.68 5.75 8.19
N LYS A 154 7.86 6.38 8.10
CA LYS A 154 8.75 6.60 9.26
C LYS A 154 8.02 7.41 10.34
N LEU A 155 7.30 8.45 9.96
CA LEU A 155 6.48 9.24 10.88
C LEU A 155 5.29 8.44 11.45
N ALA A 156 4.65 7.59 10.65
CA ALA A 156 3.59 6.68 11.10
C ALA A 156 4.10 5.68 12.15
N LEU A 157 5.29 5.10 11.92
CA LEU A 157 5.92 4.17 12.87
C LEU A 157 6.23 4.87 14.19
N PHE A 158 6.80 6.08 14.13
CA PHE A 158 7.11 6.89 15.30
C PHE A 158 5.84 7.22 16.11
N ASN A 159 4.76 7.63 15.43
CA ASN A 159 3.46 7.84 16.07
C ASN A 159 2.91 6.56 16.73
N SER A 160 3.00 5.40 16.06
CA SER A 160 2.58 4.12 16.63
C SER A 160 3.39 3.73 17.88
N ILE A 161 4.70 4.00 17.89
CA ILE A 161 5.55 3.81 19.07
C ILE A 161 5.13 4.77 20.20
N ALA A 162 5.00 6.07 19.91
CA ALA A 162 4.66 7.10 20.88
C ALA A 162 3.31 6.84 21.57
N LYS A 163 2.29 6.43 20.80
CA LYS A 163 0.96 6.08 21.34
C LYS A 163 0.90 4.71 22.02
N LYS A 164 2.03 4.00 22.14
CA LYS A 164 2.10 2.61 22.62
C LYS A 164 1.14 1.69 21.85
N GLY A 165 1.11 1.84 20.53
CA GLY A 165 0.32 1.03 19.62
C GLY A 165 0.66 -0.46 19.70
N LYS A 166 -0.26 -1.27 19.15
CA LYS A 166 -0.15 -2.74 19.11
C LYS A 166 1.14 -3.17 18.39
N ASN A 167 1.68 -4.33 18.76
CA ASN A 167 2.85 -4.90 18.06
C ASN A 167 2.50 -5.20 16.60
N SER A 168 1.28 -5.69 16.33
CA SER A 168 0.80 -5.94 14.97
C SER A 168 0.78 -4.68 14.10
N GLU A 169 0.34 -3.53 14.64
CA GLU A 169 0.35 -2.25 13.94
C GLU A 169 1.78 -1.84 13.54
N LYS A 170 2.72 -1.88 14.49
CA LYS A 170 4.14 -1.55 14.23
C LYS A 170 4.77 -2.49 13.22
N ALA A 171 4.53 -3.80 13.38
CA ALA A 171 5.02 -4.84 12.49
C ALA A 171 4.53 -4.63 11.06
N TYR A 172 3.25 -4.30 10.89
CA TYR A 172 2.67 -4.04 9.58
C TYR A 172 3.21 -2.76 8.94
N ILE A 173 3.45 -1.69 9.71
CA ILE A 173 4.11 -0.49 9.20
C ILE A 173 5.52 -0.83 8.68
N CYS A 174 6.31 -1.63 9.42
CA CYS A 174 7.62 -2.10 8.98
C CYS A 174 7.52 -2.98 7.72
N LEU A 175 6.49 -3.83 7.61
CA LEU A 175 6.26 -4.65 6.43
C LEU A 175 5.96 -3.79 5.20
N CYS A 176 5.07 -2.81 5.32
CA CYS A 176 4.79 -1.86 4.23
C CYS A 176 6.01 -1.05 3.82
N MET A 177 6.86 -0.65 4.78
CA MET A 177 8.14 0.00 4.51
C MET A 177 9.08 -0.90 3.70
N SER A 178 9.21 -2.17 4.06
CA SER A 178 10.00 -3.13 3.30
C SER A 178 9.48 -3.28 1.86
N TRP A 179 8.15 -3.31 1.67
CA TRP A 179 7.57 -3.38 0.34
C TRP A 179 7.75 -2.10 -0.49
N LEU A 180 7.70 -0.92 0.15
CA LEU A 180 8.01 0.34 -0.52
C LEU A 180 9.47 0.42 -0.96
N LEU A 181 10.40 0.01 -0.09
CA LEU A 181 11.83 -0.06 -0.43
C LEU A 181 12.08 -1.06 -1.55
N ARG A 182 11.37 -2.20 -1.56
CA ARG A 182 11.39 -3.14 -2.68
C ARG A 182 10.93 -2.48 -3.98
N GLY A 183 9.83 -1.73 -3.94
CA GLY A 183 9.34 -0.95 -5.09
C GLY A 183 10.33 0.10 -5.57
N LYS A 184 10.99 0.81 -4.64
CA LYS A 184 12.05 1.78 -4.95
C LYS A 184 13.24 1.09 -5.65
N ALA A 185 13.68 -0.06 -5.15
CA ALA A 185 14.74 -0.82 -5.79
C ALA A 185 14.34 -1.31 -7.19
N GLU A 186 13.12 -1.81 -7.37
CA GLU A 186 12.57 -2.20 -8.69
C GLU A 186 12.54 -1.02 -9.68
N GLU A 187 12.28 0.21 -9.22
CA GLU A 187 12.32 1.43 -10.03
C GLU A 187 13.75 1.79 -10.44
N LEU A 188 14.69 1.78 -9.48
CA LEU A 188 16.11 2.03 -9.73
C LEU A 188 16.74 0.99 -10.68
N GLU A 189 16.33 -0.28 -10.55
CA GLU A 189 16.79 -1.38 -11.41
C GLU A 189 16.34 -1.25 -12.87
N LYS A 190 15.28 -0.48 -13.14
CA LYS A 190 14.76 -0.20 -14.49
C LYS A 190 15.34 1.07 -15.10
N ALA A 191 15.97 1.93 -14.31
CA ALA A 191 16.61 3.14 -14.81
C ALA A 191 17.74 2.80 -15.80
N GLU A 192 17.93 3.63 -16.82
CA GLU A 192 19.00 3.45 -17.82
C GLU A 192 20.39 3.49 -17.16
N ASN A 193 20.58 4.43 -16.22
CA ASN A 193 21.80 4.58 -15.44
C ASN A 193 21.61 3.96 -14.05
N LYS A 194 21.82 2.64 -13.96
CA LYS A 194 21.70 1.91 -12.70
C LYS A 194 22.84 2.26 -11.75
N ASP A 195 22.50 2.90 -10.64
CA ASP A 195 23.41 3.05 -9.50
C ASP A 195 23.31 1.80 -8.61
N GLN A 196 24.24 0.86 -8.80
CA GLN A 196 24.27 -0.39 -8.04
C GLN A 196 24.45 -0.13 -6.54
N ALA A 197 25.22 0.88 -6.15
CA ALA A 197 25.44 1.18 -4.73
C ALA A 197 24.15 1.70 -4.07
N ALA A 198 23.37 2.52 -4.79
CA ALA A 198 22.06 2.96 -4.33
C ALA A 198 21.07 1.80 -4.24
N ILE A 199 21.03 0.91 -5.23
CA ILE A 199 20.17 -0.29 -5.20
C ILE A 199 20.52 -1.17 -3.99
N ASP A 200 21.80 -1.46 -3.77
CA ASP A 200 22.26 -2.30 -2.66
C ASP A 200 21.93 -1.66 -1.29
N ALA A 201 22.07 -0.34 -1.17
CA ALA A 201 21.68 0.39 0.03
C ALA A 201 20.18 0.28 0.32
N VAL A 202 19.34 0.46 -0.70
CA VAL A 202 17.88 0.30 -0.57
C VAL A 202 17.49 -1.13 -0.22
N ARG A 203 18.14 -2.13 -0.84
CA ARG A 203 17.92 -3.56 -0.52
C ARG A 203 18.34 -3.91 0.91
N LYS A 204 19.41 -3.30 1.42
CA LYS A 204 19.84 -3.46 2.82
C LYS A 204 18.82 -2.86 3.78
N GLU A 205 18.29 -1.66 3.49
CA GLU A 205 17.23 -1.04 4.29
C GLU A 205 15.93 -1.88 4.23
N GLU A 206 15.59 -2.41 3.04
CA GLU A 206 14.45 -3.32 2.83
C GLU A 206 14.54 -4.53 3.78
N ALA A 207 15.69 -5.19 3.80
CA ALA A 207 15.94 -6.38 4.63
C ALA A 207 15.81 -6.05 6.13
N ALA A 208 16.36 -4.92 6.57
CA ALA A 208 16.27 -4.51 7.97
C ALA A 208 14.82 -4.28 8.42
N TYR A 209 13.99 -3.61 7.60
CA TYR A 209 12.57 -3.45 7.92
C TYR A 209 11.79 -4.76 7.82
N TYR A 210 12.18 -5.66 6.92
CA TYR A 210 11.57 -6.98 6.79
C TYR A 210 11.81 -7.86 8.03
N ASP A 211 13.03 -7.84 8.57
CA ASP A 211 13.38 -8.54 9.81
C ASP A 211 12.61 -7.98 11.01
N GLN A 212 12.53 -6.65 11.14
CA GLN A 212 11.75 -6.02 12.20
C GLN A 212 10.25 -6.34 12.10
N ALA A 213 9.71 -6.39 10.88
CA ALA A 213 8.33 -6.79 10.64
C ALA A 213 8.10 -8.25 11.08
N TYR A 214 9.02 -9.15 10.74
CA TYR A 214 8.95 -10.56 11.13
C TYR A 214 8.90 -10.72 12.64
N ASP A 215 9.86 -10.13 13.36
CA ASP A 215 9.94 -10.22 14.82
C ASP A 215 8.72 -9.58 15.49
N GLY A 216 8.25 -8.45 14.94
CA GLY A 216 7.03 -7.78 15.40
C GLY A 216 5.79 -8.64 15.26
N PHE A 217 5.61 -9.34 14.12
CA PHE A 217 4.48 -10.25 13.92
C PHE A 217 4.57 -11.50 14.79
N MET A 218 5.77 -12.09 14.95
CA MET A 218 5.97 -13.22 15.86
C MET A 218 5.58 -12.86 17.30
N LYS A 219 5.91 -11.63 17.74
CA LYS A 219 5.47 -11.11 19.04
C LYS A 219 3.96 -10.83 19.08
N ALA A 220 3.38 -10.27 18.02
CA ALA A 220 1.95 -9.99 17.96
C ALA A 220 1.12 -11.28 18.08
N VAL A 221 1.48 -12.35 17.36
CA VAL A 221 0.77 -13.65 17.41
C VAL A 221 0.71 -14.24 18.82
N SER A 222 1.71 -13.98 19.67
CA SER A 222 1.71 -14.49 21.06
C SER A 222 1.04 -13.56 22.08
N THR A 223 0.70 -12.31 21.70
CA THR A 223 0.24 -11.28 22.64
C THR A 223 -1.07 -10.61 22.27
N GLU A 224 -1.57 -10.82 21.06
CA GLU A 224 -2.75 -10.15 20.51
C GLU A 224 -3.78 -11.17 20.01
N GLN A 225 -5.02 -10.73 19.86
CA GLN A 225 -6.11 -11.53 19.29
C GLN A 225 -6.32 -11.19 17.82
N PHE A 226 -6.78 -12.17 17.04
CA PHE A 226 -7.19 -11.96 15.66
C PHE A 226 -8.59 -11.30 15.59
N PRO A 227 -8.89 -10.48 14.56
CA PRO A 227 -8.01 -10.14 13.43
C PRO A 227 -6.92 -9.12 13.80
N MET A 228 -5.72 -9.29 13.23
CA MET A 228 -4.57 -8.39 13.40
C MET A 228 -4.37 -7.54 12.14
N VAL A 229 -4.51 -6.22 12.26
CA VAL A 229 -4.39 -5.27 11.14
C VAL A 229 -5.30 -5.59 9.94
N GLY A 230 -6.45 -6.21 10.23
CA GLY A 230 -7.44 -6.67 9.24
C GLY A 230 -7.14 -8.04 8.63
N MET A 231 -6.13 -8.76 9.12
CA MET A 231 -5.81 -10.13 8.70
C MET A 231 -6.34 -11.16 9.71
N ASP A 232 -6.95 -12.23 9.19
CA ASP A 232 -7.30 -13.40 9.98
C ASP A 232 -6.05 -14.25 10.32
N GLN A 233 -6.23 -15.25 11.18
CA GLN A 233 -5.12 -16.11 11.61
C GLN A 233 -4.45 -16.84 10.44
N SER A 234 -5.23 -17.41 9.53
CA SER A 234 -4.68 -18.14 8.38
C SER A 234 -3.82 -17.25 7.47
N THR A 235 -4.22 -15.99 7.30
CA THR A 235 -3.47 -15.01 6.50
C THR A 235 -2.17 -14.60 7.20
N VAL A 236 -2.18 -14.39 8.52
CA VAL A 236 -0.97 -14.08 9.28
C VAL A 236 -0.02 -15.27 9.35
N ASP A 237 -0.54 -16.49 9.53
CA ASP A 237 0.26 -17.72 9.46
C ASP A 237 0.91 -17.86 8.08
N PHE A 238 0.19 -17.58 6.99
CA PHE A 238 0.76 -17.67 5.64
C PHE A 238 1.83 -16.59 5.38
N LEU A 239 1.59 -15.37 5.86
CA LEU A 239 2.56 -14.29 5.81
C LEU A 239 3.84 -14.69 6.56
N LEU A 240 3.73 -15.11 7.81
CA LEU A 240 4.89 -15.52 8.61
C LEU A 240 5.59 -16.76 8.04
N ALA A 241 4.86 -17.68 7.40
CA ALA A 241 5.46 -18.81 6.69
C ALA A 241 6.30 -18.34 5.50
N SER A 242 5.76 -17.42 4.69
CA SER A 242 6.44 -16.83 3.54
C SER A 242 7.69 -16.05 3.96
N MET A 243 7.59 -15.25 5.03
CA MET A 243 8.72 -14.54 5.61
C MET A 243 9.76 -15.50 6.18
N SER A 244 9.34 -16.53 6.93
CA SER A 244 10.24 -17.54 7.50
C SER A 244 11.00 -18.28 6.40
N TYR A 245 10.35 -18.65 5.30
CA TYR A 245 11.00 -19.25 4.14
C TYR A 245 12.06 -18.32 3.54
N ARG A 246 11.70 -17.05 3.28
CA ARG A 246 12.64 -16.04 2.75
C ARG A 246 13.86 -15.84 3.66
N LEU A 247 13.67 -15.91 4.98
CA LEU A 247 14.71 -15.76 5.99
C LEU A 247 15.46 -17.08 6.31
N GLY A 248 15.17 -18.17 5.60
CA GLY A 248 15.81 -19.48 5.82
C GLY A 248 15.40 -20.21 7.09
N LYS A 249 14.37 -19.74 7.78
CA LYS A 249 13.79 -20.35 8.98
C LYS A 249 12.81 -21.47 8.59
N LEU A 250 13.31 -22.49 7.89
CA LEU A 250 12.49 -23.53 7.23
C LEU A 250 11.60 -24.33 8.18
N GLU A 251 12.07 -24.60 9.39
CA GLU A 251 11.28 -25.29 10.43
C GLU A 251 10.02 -24.50 10.82
N ILE A 252 10.17 -23.19 11.02
CA ILE A 252 9.05 -22.30 11.36
C ILE A 252 8.09 -22.20 10.17
N ALA A 253 8.63 -22.06 8.95
CA ALA A 253 7.83 -22.01 7.74
C ALA A 253 6.97 -23.30 7.58
N SER A 254 7.58 -24.48 7.75
CA SER A 254 6.91 -25.78 7.64
C SER A 254 5.79 -25.96 8.67
N LYS A 255 6.04 -25.52 9.92
CA LYS A 255 5.04 -25.57 10.99
C LYS A 255 3.82 -24.70 10.69
N MET A 256 4.04 -23.47 10.24
CA MET A 256 2.96 -22.52 9.91
C MET A 256 2.12 -23.00 8.72
N ILE A 257 2.77 -23.52 7.67
CA ILE A 257 2.06 -24.11 6.53
C ILE A 257 1.21 -25.31 6.94
N SER A 258 1.73 -26.20 7.79
CA SER A 258 0.97 -27.34 8.30
C SER A 258 -0.28 -26.88 9.06
N SER A 259 -0.15 -25.86 9.93
CA SER A 259 -1.26 -25.26 10.66
C SER A 259 -2.39 -24.84 9.72
N ILE A 260 -2.07 -24.11 8.65
CA ILE A 260 -3.04 -23.62 7.66
C ILE A 260 -3.75 -24.77 6.93
N ILE A 261 -2.99 -25.77 6.46
CA ILE A 261 -3.55 -26.89 5.69
C ILE A 261 -4.57 -27.68 6.54
N THR A 262 -4.25 -27.91 7.80
CA THR A 262 -5.12 -28.65 8.74
C THR A 262 -6.25 -27.80 9.32
N SER A 263 -6.14 -26.46 9.25
CA SER A 263 -7.14 -25.56 9.83
C SER A 263 -8.49 -25.69 9.13
N PRO A 264 -9.60 -25.92 9.86
CA PRO A 264 -10.95 -25.87 9.28
C PRO A 264 -11.38 -24.44 8.94
N ALA A 265 -10.77 -23.41 9.54
CA ALA A 265 -11.07 -22.01 9.29
C ALA A 265 -10.40 -21.47 8.01
N ALA A 266 -9.38 -22.16 7.48
CA ALA A 266 -8.70 -21.75 6.25
C ALA A 266 -9.53 -22.09 5.01
N ASN A 267 -9.77 -21.10 4.14
CA ASN A 267 -10.46 -21.31 2.86
C ASN A 267 -9.58 -22.08 1.85
N SER A 268 -10.20 -22.61 0.78
CA SER A 268 -9.50 -23.42 -0.23
C SER A 268 -8.30 -22.67 -0.83
N ARG A 269 -8.49 -21.41 -1.24
CA ARG A 269 -7.43 -20.61 -1.86
C ARG A 269 -6.20 -20.46 -0.95
N MET A 270 -6.41 -20.28 0.35
CA MET A 270 -5.32 -20.19 1.31
C MET A 270 -4.62 -21.55 1.49
N LYS A 271 -5.36 -22.65 1.51
CA LYS A 271 -4.79 -24.01 1.55
C LYS A 271 -3.99 -24.33 0.30
N ASP A 272 -4.45 -23.88 -0.87
CA ASP A 272 -3.75 -24.07 -2.14
C ASP A 272 -2.40 -23.33 -2.11
N LYS A 273 -2.40 -22.03 -1.75
CA LYS A 273 -1.15 -21.27 -1.55
C LYS A 273 -0.22 -21.92 -0.53
N ALA A 274 -0.77 -22.47 0.56
CA ALA A 274 0.01 -23.16 1.58
C ALA A 274 0.65 -24.45 1.04
N ARG A 275 -0.03 -25.20 0.18
CA ARG A 275 0.54 -26.39 -0.48
C ARG A 275 1.65 -26.02 -1.44
N ASP A 276 1.48 -24.95 -2.23
CA ASP A 276 2.52 -24.46 -3.15
C ASP A 276 3.80 -24.12 -2.35
N LEU A 277 3.68 -23.35 -1.27
CA LEU A 277 4.82 -23.01 -0.43
C LEU A 277 5.41 -24.24 0.28
N LYS A 278 4.61 -25.26 0.61
CA LYS A 278 5.10 -26.52 1.18
C LYS A 278 6.08 -27.22 0.24
N GLU A 279 5.76 -27.28 -1.05
CA GLU A 279 6.63 -27.91 -2.05
C GLU A 279 7.98 -27.20 -2.15
N GLU A 280 7.96 -25.86 -2.13
CA GLU A 280 9.17 -25.05 -2.13
C GLU A 280 10.01 -25.24 -0.87
N ILE A 281 9.39 -25.29 0.32
CA ILE A 281 10.08 -25.57 1.58
C ILE A 281 10.77 -26.94 1.50
N ILE A 282 10.06 -27.98 1.03
CA ILE A 282 10.64 -29.32 0.87
C ILE A 282 11.83 -29.30 -0.09
N ASN A 283 11.72 -28.58 -1.21
CA ASN A 283 12.81 -28.45 -2.17
C ASN A 283 14.00 -27.69 -1.57
N ALA A 284 13.76 -26.64 -0.78
CA ALA A 284 14.82 -25.92 -0.09
C ALA A 284 15.54 -26.78 0.96
N ILE A 285 14.80 -27.60 1.72
CA ILE A 285 15.39 -28.57 2.67
C ILE A 285 16.28 -29.58 1.95
N LYS A 286 15.83 -30.12 0.80
CA LYS A 286 16.58 -31.12 0.02
C LYS A 286 17.84 -30.55 -0.62
N THR A 287 17.77 -29.33 -1.13
CA THR A 287 18.84 -28.72 -1.94
C THR A 287 19.76 -27.81 -1.14
N GLY A 288 19.37 -27.41 0.07
CA GLY A 288 20.04 -26.37 0.86
C GLY A 288 19.94 -24.97 0.26
N LYS A 289 19.09 -24.77 -0.76
CA LYS A 289 18.94 -23.49 -1.47
C LYS A 289 17.53 -22.95 -1.31
N ILE A 290 17.42 -21.71 -0.83
CA ILE A 290 16.15 -20.98 -0.79
C ILE A 290 15.93 -20.41 -2.19
N GLY A 291 14.76 -20.68 -2.80
CA GLY A 291 14.36 -20.04 -4.05
C GLY A 291 14.29 -18.53 -3.86
N LYS A 292 15.05 -17.77 -4.65
CA LYS A 292 15.03 -16.31 -4.64
C LYS A 292 13.72 -15.76 -5.16
#